data_AF-A7ZCB3-F1
#
_entry.id   AF-A7ZCB3-F1
#
_cell.length_a   1.000
_cell.length_b   1.000
_cell.length_c   1.000
_cell.angle_alpha   90.00
_cell.angle_beta   90.00
_cell.angle_gamma   90.00
#
_symmetry.space_group_name_H-M   'P 1'
#
loop_
_entity.id
_entity.type
_entity.pdbx_description
1 polymer ?
#
loop_
_entity_poly.entity_id
_entity_poly.type
_entity_poly.pdbx_seq_one_letter_code
_entity_poly.pdbx_strand_id
1 'polypeptide(L)'
;MKRLAIAFSGPSNSGKTTLILKVAKKFIDDGLKVVVVKHDPGDKAKFDVEGKDSFKFSQAGADVVVMSPTRTTYFSQSSQGIDEVIRMIGEFDMLLVEGLKTLPLPRLSVFRGEIDEAYLSFSDAIATYKEQIPYEITNLNLDDIDAICAWIIKNAKAV
;
A
#
# COMPACT_ATOMS: atom_id res chain seq x y z
N MET A 1 13.42 -4.84 -15.29
CA MET A 1 12.62 -3.77 -14.67
C MET A 1 13.03 -3.62 -13.22
N LYS A 2 13.06 -2.40 -12.66
CA LYS A 2 13.32 -2.20 -11.22
C LYS A 2 11.98 -2.25 -10.50
N ARG A 3 11.78 -3.26 -9.64
CA ARG A 3 10.65 -3.31 -8.71
C ARG A 3 10.93 -2.32 -7.60
N LEU A 4 10.09 -1.30 -7.45
CA LEU A 4 10.23 -0.30 -6.39
C LEU A 4 9.12 -0.46 -5.35
N ALA A 5 9.42 -0.13 -4.10
CA ALA A 5 8.48 -0.21 -2.99
C ALA A 5 8.54 1.03 -2.08
N ILE A 6 7.36 1.44 -1.62
CA ILE A 6 7.16 2.54 -0.67
C ILE A 6 6.05 2.16 0.33
N ALA A 7 6.18 2.61 1.57
CA ALA A 7 5.17 2.41 2.60
C ALA A 7 4.37 3.69 2.90
N PHE A 8 3.12 3.51 3.29
CA PHE A 8 2.20 4.56 3.72
C PHE A 8 1.79 4.32 5.17
N SER A 9 1.70 5.41 5.92
CA SER A 9 1.29 5.39 7.34
C SER A 9 0.51 6.63 7.72
N GLY A 10 0.03 6.66 8.95
CA GLY A 10 -0.81 7.73 9.49
C GLY A 10 -1.98 7.16 10.30
N PRO A 11 -2.65 8.01 11.09
CA PRO A 11 -3.74 7.60 11.96
C PRO A 11 -4.98 7.12 11.20
N SER A 12 -5.92 6.47 11.89
CA SER A 12 -7.23 6.16 11.31
C SER A 12 -7.89 7.43 10.74
N ASN A 13 -8.59 7.30 9.62
CA ASN A 13 -9.23 8.42 8.91
C ASN A 13 -8.28 9.52 8.40
N SER A 14 -6.96 9.29 8.37
CA SER A 14 -6.02 10.28 7.85
C SER A 14 -6.05 10.50 6.34
N GLY A 15 -6.83 9.71 5.59
CA GLY A 15 -6.91 9.81 4.13
C GLY A 15 -5.90 8.96 3.37
N LYS A 16 -5.12 8.08 4.04
CA LYS A 16 -4.18 7.13 3.41
C LYS A 16 -4.77 6.43 2.21
N THR A 17 -5.91 5.75 2.38
CA THR A 17 -6.54 4.98 1.30
C THR A 17 -6.90 5.86 0.11
N THR A 18 -7.40 7.08 0.35
CA THR A 18 -7.67 8.05 -0.72
C THR A 18 -6.39 8.45 -1.46
N LEU A 19 -5.30 8.73 -0.74
CA LEU A 19 -4.03 9.10 -1.34
C LEU A 19 -3.44 7.94 -2.16
N ILE A 20 -3.40 6.73 -1.58
CA ILE A 20 -2.89 5.53 -2.24
C ILE A 20 -3.67 5.25 -3.53
N LEU A 21 -4.99 5.41 -3.53
CA LEU A 21 -5.81 5.27 -4.74
C LEU A 21 -5.43 6.29 -5.82
N LYS A 22 -5.25 7.57 -5.46
CA LYS A 22 -4.84 8.61 -6.41
C LYS A 22 -3.46 8.33 -7.00
N VAL A 23 -2.49 7.96 -6.16
CA VAL A 23 -1.12 7.59 -6.57
C VAL A 23 -1.12 6.35 -7.45
N ALA A 24 -1.82 5.29 -7.05
CA ALA A 24 -1.93 4.06 -7.82
C ALA A 24 -2.57 4.33 -9.19
N LYS A 25 -3.66 5.09 -9.23
CA LYS A 25 -4.32 5.47 -10.49
C LYS A 25 -3.35 6.22 -11.40
N LYS A 26 -2.66 7.23 -10.88
CA LYS A 26 -1.68 8.00 -11.68
C LYS A 26 -0.59 7.10 -12.25
N PHE A 27 0.02 6.24 -11.44
CA PHE A 27 1.06 5.32 -11.91
C PHE A 27 0.55 4.31 -12.95
N ILE A 28 -0.67 3.81 -12.79
CA ILE A 28 -1.31 2.92 -13.78
C ILE A 28 -1.57 3.68 -15.09
N ASP A 29 -2.08 4.91 -15.02
CA ASP A 29 -2.32 5.76 -16.19
C ASP A 29 -0.99 6.10 -16.90
N ASP A 30 0.13 6.16 -16.16
CA ASP A 30 1.50 6.32 -16.68
C ASP A 30 2.11 4.98 -17.20
N GLY A 31 1.36 3.89 -17.19
CA GLY A 31 1.75 2.58 -17.75
C GLY A 31 2.52 1.65 -16.81
N LEU A 32 2.61 1.97 -15.51
CA LEU A 32 3.29 1.12 -14.53
C LEU A 32 2.39 -0.02 -14.05
N LYS A 33 2.97 -1.22 -13.87
CA LYS A 33 2.34 -2.33 -13.15
C LYS A 33 2.39 -2.04 -11.65
N VAL A 34 1.25 -1.68 -11.06
CA VAL A 34 1.14 -1.32 -9.64
C VAL A 34 0.56 -2.47 -8.82
N VAL A 35 1.16 -2.74 -7.66
CA VAL A 35 0.62 -3.61 -6.62
C VAL A 35 0.36 -2.80 -5.36
N VAL A 36 -0.73 -3.10 -4.67
CA VAL A 36 -1.02 -2.58 -3.33
C VAL A 36 -1.06 -3.73 -2.34
N VAL A 37 -0.23 -3.66 -1.29
CA VAL A 37 -0.31 -4.55 -0.14
C VAL A 37 -0.90 -3.78 1.02
N LYS A 38 -2.04 -4.24 1.54
CA LYS A 38 -2.65 -3.68 2.75
C LYS A 38 -2.52 -4.69 3.88
N HIS A 39 -1.89 -4.29 4.97
CA HIS A 39 -1.81 -5.11 6.16
C HIS A 39 -3.03 -4.86 7.06
N ASP A 40 -3.78 -5.92 7.32
CA ASP A 40 -4.93 -5.92 8.22
C ASP A 40 -4.60 -6.71 9.50
N PRO A 41 -4.06 -6.04 10.55
CA PRO A 41 -3.69 -6.72 11.78
C PRO A 41 -4.90 -7.28 12.55
N GLY A 42 -6.12 -6.89 12.19
CA GLY A 42 -7.34 -7.34 12.85
C GLY A 42 -8.04 -8.51 12.17
N ASP A 43 -7.52 -8.99 11.04
CA ASP A 43 -8.10 -10.07 10.23
C ASP A 43 -9.61 -9.87 9.93
N LYS A 44 -9.94 -8.66 9.47
CA LYS A 44 -11.33 -8.23 9.20
C LYS A 44 -11.64 -8.19 7.70
N ALA A 45 -10.62 -8.20 6.85
CA ALA A 45 -10.78 -8.11 5.41
C ALA A 45 -11.49 -9.35 4.86
N LYS A 46 -12.59 -9.13 4.12
CA LYS A 46 -13.33 -10.19 3.41
C LYS A 46 -13.40 -9.85 1.93
N PHE A 47 -12.87 -10.73 1.10
CA PHE A 47 -12.83 -10.57 -0.36
C PHE A 47 -13.66 -11.61 -1.13
N ASP A 48 -14.14 -12.66 -0.46
CA ASP A 48 -15.02 -13.67 -1.05
C ASP A 48 -16.47 -13.52 -0.58
N VAL A 49 -17.39 -14.21 -1.26
CA VAL A 49 -18.82 -14.21 -0.99
C VAL A 49 -19.22 -15.50 -0.26
N GLU A 50 -19.78 -15.34 0.94
CA GLU A 50 -20.24 -16.45 1.77
C GLU A 50 -21.24 -17.36 1.03
N GLY A 51 -21.08 -18.67 1.19
CA GLY A 51 -21.95 -19.69 0.60
C GLY A 51 -21.66 -20.07 -0.86
N LYS A 52 -20.74 -19.36 -1.55
CA LYS A 52 -20.26 -19.76 -2.89
C LYS A 52 -19.23 -20.91 -2.80
N ASP A 53 -18.93 -21.52 -3.94
CA ASP A 53 -18.07 -22.71 -3.99
C ASP A 53 -16.63 -22.39 -3.58
N SER A 54 -16.07 -21.26 -4.02
CA SER A 54 -14.77 -20.76 -3.57
C SER A 54 -14.68 -20.62 -2.05
N PHE A 55 -15.73 -20.09 -1.44
CA PHE A 55 -15.81 -19.93 0.01
C PHE A 55 -15.84 -21.29 0.72
N LYS A 56 -16.65 -22.25 0.21
CA LYS A 56 -16.71 -23.61 0.78
C LYS A 56 -15.38 -24.34 0.66
N PHE A 57 -14.67 -24.21 -0.46
CA PHE A 57 -13.34 -24.79 -0.62
C PHE A 57 -12.33 -24.19 0.36
N SER A 58 -12.35 -22.86 0.54
CA SER A 58 -11.50 -22.19 1.53
C SER A 58 -11.83 -22.64 2.96
N GLN A 59 -13.12 -22.79 3.30
CA GLN A 59 -13.54 -23.29 4.62
C GLN A 59 -13.12 -24.74 4.88
N ALA A 60 -12.93 -25.54 3.82
CA ALA A 60 -12.36 -26.88 3.92
C ALA A 60 -10.84 -26.88 4.16
N GLY A 61 -10.20 -25.71 4.25
CA GLY A 61 -8.76 -25.55 4.43
C GLY A 61 -7.95 -25.69 3.15
N ALA A 62 -8.59 -25.60 1.97
CA ALA A 62 -7.87 -25.58 0.71
C ALA A 62 -7.39 -24.16 0.39
N ASP A 63 -6.21 -24.08 -0.23
CA ASP A 63 -5.85 -22.93 -1.04
C ASP A 63 -6.77 -22.89 -2.27
N VAL A 64 -7.32 -21.72 -2.59
CA VAL A 64 -8.30 -21.57 -3.66
C VAL A 64 -7.81 -20.58 -4.71
N VAL A 65 -7.74 -21.03 -5.96
CA VAL A 65 -7.45 -20.18 -7.12
C VAL A 65 -8.69 -20.10 -8.02
N VAL A 66 -9.19 -18.89 -8.24
CA VAL A 66 -10.29 -18.62 -9.17
C VAL A 66 -9.75 -17.91 -10.39
N MET A 67 -9.86 -18.54 -11.55
CA MET A 67 -9.41 -17.99 -12.84
C MET A 67 -10.60 -17.44 -13.63
N SER A 68 -10.40 -16.34 -14.33
CA SER A 68 -11.36 -15.72 -15.23
C SER A 68 -10.64 -15.10 -16.43
N PRO A 69 -11.32 -14.83 -17.56
CA PRO A 69 -10.67 -14.22 -18.73
C PRO A 69 -9.97 -12.88 -18.45
N THR A 70 -10.37 -12.17 -17.39
CA THR A 70 -9.86 -10.83 -17.06
C THR A 70 -9.10 -10.74 -15.74
N ARG A 71 -9.13 -11.79 -14.89
CA ARG A 71 -8.48 -11.76 -13.57
C ARG A 71 -8.27 -13.15 -12.99
N THR A 72 -7.30 -13.25 -12.08
CA THR A 72 -7.11 -14.39 -11.20
C THR A 72 -7.17 -13.93 -9.76
N THR A 73 -7.89 -14.67 -8.91
CA THR A 73 -7.94 -14.45 -7.46
C THR A 73 -7.32 -15.66 -6.76
N TYR A 74 -6.51 -15.41 -5.74
CA TYR A 74 -5.91 -16.45 -4.91
C TYR A 74 -6.24 -16.21 -3.42
N PHE A 75 -6.77 -17.23 -2.77
CA PHE A 75 -7.00 -17.29 -1.33
C PHE A 75 -6.05 -18.32 -0.72
N SER A 76 -5.09 -17.84 0.07
CA SER A 76 -4.13 -18.66 0.82
C SER A 76 -4.64 -18.95 2.22
N GLN A 77 -4.49 -20.18 2.71
CA GLN A 77 -4.68 -20.52 4.13
C GLN A 77 -3.46 -20.22 4.99
N SER A 78 -2.32 -19.95 4.37
CA SER A 78 -1.06 -19.63 5.04
C SER A 78 -0.80 -18.13 5.07
N SER A 79 -0.29 -17.64 6.18
CA SER A 79 0.27 -16.28 6.26
C SER A 79 1.59 -16.23 5.51
N GLN A 80 1.82 -15.13 4.79
CA GLN A 80 3.04 -14.90 4.02
C GLN A 80 3.75 -13.62 4.46
N GLY A 81 5.07 -13.66 4.50
CA GLY A 81 5.90 -12.48 4.65
C GLY A 81 5.91 -11.62 3.37
N ILE A 82 6.34 -10.36 3.48
CA ILE A 82 6.36 -9.45 2.31
C ILE A 82 7.22 -9.99 1.15
N ASP A 83 8.35 -10.64 1.45
CA ASP A 83 9.25 -11.18 0.43
C ASP A 83 8.61 -12.36 -0.32
N GLU A 84 7.77 -13.15 0.37
CA GLU A 84 7.01 -14.25 -0.24
C GLU A 84 5.90 -13.70 -1.13
N VAL A 85 5.19 -12.68 -0.66
CA VAL A 85 4.18 -11.97 -1.47
C VAL A 85 4.81 -11.37 -2.73
N ILE A 86 5.96 -10.72 -2.62
CA ILE A 86 6.71 -10.16 -3.77
C ILE A 86 7.10 -11.26 -4.77
N ARG A 87 7.57 -12.41 -4.28
CA ARG A 87 7.89 -13.57 -5.12
C ARG A 87 6.64 -14.14 -5.81
N MET A 88 5.53 -14.23 -5.10
CA MET A 88 4.25 -14.73 -5.61
C MET A 88 3.69 -13.85 -6.74
N ILE A 89 3.78 -12.52 -6.61
CA ILE A 89 3.30 -11.57 -7.62
C ILE A 89 4.15 -11.64 -8.89
N GLY A 90 5.46 -11.81 -8.75
CA GLY A 90 6.40 -11.83 -9.88
C GLY A 90 6.72 -10.43 -10.41
N GLU A 91 6.18 -10.07 -11.57
CA GLU A 91 6.52 -8.82 -12.28
C GLU A 91 5.62 -7.64 -11.89
N PHE A 92 6.23 -6.57 -11.41
CA PHE A 92 5.60 -5.27 -11.19
C PHE A 92 6.64 -4.15 -11.25
N ASP A 93 6.19 -2.89 -11.30
CA ASP A 93 7.06 -1.72 -11.29
C ASP A 93 7.01 -1.00 -9.93
N MET A 94 5.83 -0.94 -9.30
CA MET A 94 5.62 -0.24 -8.04
C MET A 94 4.78 -1.05 -7.04
N LEU A 95 5.28 -1.19 -5.81
CA LEU A 95 4.60 -1.79 -4.66
C LEU A 95 4.27 -0.70 -3.63
N LEU A 96 2.98 -0.46 -3.41
CA LEU A 96 2.46 0.47 -2.41
C LEU A 96 2.02 -0.31 -1.17
N VAL A 97 2.68 -0.09 -0.05
CA VAL A 97 2.38 -0.82 1.20
C VAL A 97 1.59 0.06 2.17
N GLU A 98 0.34 -0.28 2.46
CA GLU A 98 -0.43 0.34 3.54
C GLU A 98 -0.18 -0.42 4.85
N GLY A 99 0.52 0.23 5.79
CA GLY A 99 0.82 -0.33 7.10
C GLY A 99 2.24 -0.89 7.23
N LEU A 100 2.38 -2.05 7.90
CA LEU A 100 3.64 -2.74 8.20
C LEU A 100 4.77 -1.79 8.67
N LYS A 101 4.58 -1.19 9.85
CA LYS A 101 5.47 -0.14 10.39
C LYS A 101 6.94 -0.57 10.49
N THR A 102 7.19 -1.86 10.68
CA THR A 102 8.53 -2.43 10.85
C THR A 102 9.27 -2.72 9.54
N LEU A 103 8.60 -2.60 8.39
CA LEU A 103 9.29 -2.80 7.11
C LEU A 103 10.29 -1.67 6.86
N PRO A 104 11.55 -1.99 6.50
CA PRO A 104 12.60 -1.02 6.20
C PRO A 104 12.43 -0.47 4.77
N LEU A 105 11.26 0.11 4.53
CA LEU A 105 10.87 0.81 3.31
C LEU A 105 10.78 2.31 3.60
N PRO A 106 11.15 3.16 2.64
CA PRO A 106 10.88 4.58 2.77
C PRO A 106 9.37 4.80 2.94
N ARG A 107 9.01 5.79 3.74
CA ARG A 107 7.66 5.92 4.25
C ARG A 107 7.10 7.33 4.16
N LEU A 108 5.89 7.40 3.62
CA LEU A 108 5.07 8.60 3.58
C LEU A 108 3.93 8.50 4.61
N SER A 109 3.98 9.34 5.64
CA SER A 109 2.88 9.43 6.62
C SER A 109 1.88 10.52 6.25
N VAL A 110 0.59 10.21 6.34
CA VAL A 110 -0.50 11.06 5.84
C VAL A 110 -1.26 11.67 7.01
N PHE A 111 -1.44 13.00 7.01
CA PHE A 111 -2.22 13.73 8.02
C PHE A 111 -3.13 14.78 7.36
N ARG A 112 -4.46 14.64 7.52
CA ARG A 112 -5.43 15.65 7.07
C ARG A 112 -5.61 16.81 8.05
N GLY A 113 -5.38 16.57 9.34
CA GLY A 113 -5.55 17.55 10.40
C GLY A 113 -4.24 17.75 11.14
N GLU A 114 -4.25 17.45 12.44
CA GLU A 114 -3.04 17.52 13.25
C GLU A 114 -2.03 16.42 12.90
N ILE A 115 -0.76 16.79 12.98
CA ILE A 115 0.36 15.88 12.77
C ILE A 115 0.53 15.09 14.06
N ASP A 116 0.47 13.77 13.96
CA ASP A 116 0.76 12.89 15.08
C ASP A 116 2.26 12.62 15.11
N GLU A 117 2.95 13.23 16.07
CA GLU A 117 4.41 13.18 16.21
C GLU A 117 4.95 11.75 16.37
N ALA A 118 4.11 10.81 16.84
CA ALA A 118 4.49 9.41 16.97
C ALA A 118 4.89 8.76 15.63
N TYR A 119 4.50 9.36 14.49
CA TYR A 119 4.83 8.88 13.15
C TYR A 119 6.11 9.50 12.57
N LEU A 120 6.59 10.62 13.09
CA LEU A 120 7.69 11.37 12.50
C LEU A 120 9.01 10.58 12.52
N SER A 121 9.27 9.86 13.61
CA SER A 121 10.53 9.13 13.82
C SER A 121 10.79 7.99 12.84
N PHE A 122 9.76 7.52 12.13
CA PHE A 122 9.86 6.43 11.16
C PHE A 122 9.35 6.81 9.77
N SER A 123 9.13 8.10 9.52
CA SER A 123 8.71 8.63 8.23
C SER A 123 9.85 9.38 7.55
N ASP A 124 9.99 9.19 6.25
CA ASP A 124 10.93 9.96 5.42
C ASP A 124 10.28 11.23 4.88
N ALA A 125 8.95 11.20 4.73
CA ALA A 125 8.13 12.36 4.41
C ALA A 125 6.76 12.27 5.08
N ILE A 126 6.12 13.42 5.17
CA ILE A 126 4.71 13.52 5.52
C ILE A 126 3.93 14.20 4.39
N ALA A 127 2.64 13.89 4.27
CA ALA A 127 1.73 14.59 3.39
C ALA A 127 0.63 15.26 4.21
N THR A 128 0.50 16.58 4.07
CA THR A 128 -0.46 17.41 4.82
C THR A 128 -1.10 18.49 3.92
N TYR A 129 -2.09 19.22 4.43
CA TYR A 129 -2.59 20.46 3.80
C TYR A 129 -1.91 21.72 4.35
N LYS A 130 -1.00 21.59 5.33
CA LYS A 130 -0.30 22.73 5.94
C LYS A 130 0.90 23.08 5.04
N GLU A 131 1.04 24.34 4.64
CA GLU A 131 2.21 24.78 3.86
C GLU A 131 3.50 24.75 4.69
N GLN A 132 3.40 25.15 5.96
CA GLN A 132 4.50 25.19 6.90
C GLN A 132 4.21 24.30 8.12
N ILE A 133 5.23 23.58 8.58
CA ILE A 133 5.18 22.71 9.74
C ILE A 133 6.42 22.96 10.62
N PRO A 134 6.34 22.77 11.95
CA PRO A 134 7.45 23.02 12.86
C PRO A 134 8.46 21.85 12.93
N TYR A 135 8.50 20.98 11.91
CA TYR A 135 9.29 19.75 11.92
C TYR A 135 10.26 19.72 10.73
N GLU A 136 11.48 19.26 10.95
CA GLU A 136 12.51 19.08 9.92
C GLU A 136 12.29 17.78 9.14
N ILE A 137 11.17 17.70 8.40
CA ILE A 137 10.81 16.56 7.55
C ILE A 137 10.24 17.06 6.23
N THR A 138 10.39 16.27 5.15
CA THR A 138 9.77 16.61 3.87
C THR A 138 8.24 16.66 4.04
N ASN A 139 7.64 17.82 3.79
CA ASN A 139 6.19 18.01 3.81
C ASN A 139 5.66 18.14 2.38
N LEU A 140 4.79 17.23 1.97
CA LEU A 140 4.15 17.22 0.66
C LEU A 140 2.71 17.72 0.79
N ASN A 141 2.26 18.52 -0.16
CA ASN A 141 0.86 18.92 -0.22
C ASN A 141 -0.01 17.73 -0.66
N LEU A 142 -1.03 17.39 0.13
CA LEU A 142 -1.98 16.31 -0.17
C LEU A 142 -2.75 16.47 -1.48
N ASP A 143 -2.91 17.71 -1.96
CA ASP A 143 -3.58 17.99 -3.23
C ASP A 143 -2.63 17.91 -4.43
N ASP A 144 -1.31 17.94 -4.22
CA ASP A 144 -0.32 17.86 -5.28
C ASP A 144 0.14 16.40 -5.50
N ILE A 145 -0.71 15.64 -6.21
CA ILE A 145 -0.44 14.23 -6.50
C ILE A 145 0.79 14.06 -7.40
N ASP A 146 1.08 15.03 -8.27
CA ASP A 146 2.25 14.97 -9.14
C ASP A 146 3.54 15.09 -8.32
N ALA A 147 3.61 16.04 -7.38
CA ALA A 147 4.74 16.16 -6.46
C ALA A 147 4.91 14.92 -5.57
N ILE A 148 3.81 14.34 -5.09
CA ILE A 148 3.85 13.10 -4.30
C ILE A 148 4.38 11.94 -5.14
N CYS A 149 3.88 11.75 -6.36
CA CYS A 149 4.37 10.69 -7.26
C CYS A 149 5.85 10.89 -7.62
N ALA A 150 6.28 12.12 -7.89
CA ALA A 150 7.68 12.43 -8.16
C ALA A 150 8.58 12.12 -6.94
N TRP A 151 8.13 12.46 -5.73
CA TRP A 151 8.84 12.11 -4.51
C TRP A 151 8.92 10.59 -4.32
N ILE A 152 7.83 9.86 -4.57
CA ILE A 152 7.81 8.38 -4.47
C ILE A 152 8.81 7.77 -5.47
N ILE A 153 8.78 8.17 -6.74
CA ILE A 153 9.70 7.62 -7.77
C ILE A 153 11.16 7.85 -7.37
N LYS A 154 11.47 9.01 -6.79
CA LYS A 154 12.83 9.37 -6.36
C LYS A 154 13.31 8.55 -5.16
N ASN A 155 12.42 8.26 -4.20
CA ASN A 155 12.80 7.74 -2.89
C ASN A 155 12.45 6.26 -2.67
N ALA A 156 11.58 5.67 -3.49
CA ALA A 156 11.18 4.26 -3.35
C ALA A 156 12.39 3.32 -3.44
N LYS A 157 12.34 2.23 -2.67
CA LYS A 157 13.43 1.26 -2.52
C LYS A 157 13.27 0.09 -3.48
N ALA A 158 14.36 -0.39 -4.06
CA ALA A 158 14.34 -1.60 -4.88
C ALA A 158 14.07 -2.86 -4.03
N VAL A 159 13.21 -3.76 -4.52
CA VAL A 159 12.81 -5.02 -3.86
C VAL A 159 12.82 -6.24 -4.78
#